data_AF-A0A829H6Y5-F1
#
_entry.id   AF-A0A829H6Y5-F1
#
_cell.length_a   1.000
_cell.length_b   1.000
_cell.length_c   1.000
_cell.angle_alpha   90.00
_cell.angle_beta   90.00
_cell.angle_gamma   90.00
#
_symmetry.space_group_name_H-M   'P 1'
#
loop_
_entity.id
_entity.type
_entity.pdbx_description
1 polymer ?
#
loop_
_entity_poly.entity_id
_entity_poly.type
_entity_poly.pdbx_seq_one_letter_code
_entity_poly.pdbx_strand_id
1 'polypeptide(L)'
;MLNEKHFTGHWWIVLLLLLLMLIDGSLASVLAQWIMRPNFMGTPQLTLLGLIMITLFVPEEKYITWIAAIIGLLFDTFYTGILGVNALLFPLVIYTIRQIRPYIPRTPVFVGMVYIIGLLLYGIANYIMNRFIGFGTGNVVMLIANHLGPGLTVNLALFVIVYGPLHRLLDNLAEE
;
A
#
# COMPACT_ATOMS: atom_id res chain seq x y z
N MET A 1 29.56 8.58 14.35
CA MET A 1 28.32 7.85 14.67
C MET A 1 27.21 8.87 14.66
N LEU A 2 26.40 8.90 13.61
CA LEU A 2 25.28 9.84 13.49
C LEU A 2 24.22 9.42 14.51
N ASN A 3 23.80 10.37 15.34
CA ASN A 3 22.77 10.17 16.34
C ASN A 3 21.45 9.90 15.61
N GLU A 4 21.08 8.63 15.46
CA GLU A 4 19.79 8.25 14.89
C GLU A 4 18.71 8.69 15.86
N LYS A 5 18.02 9.79 15.53
CA LYS A 5 16.81 10.22 16.24
C LYS A 5 15.84 9.04 16.24
N HIS A 6 15.60 8.45 17.40
CA HIS A 6 14.53 7.47 17.58
C HIS A 6 13.19 8.17 17.33
N PHE A 7 12.54 7.83 16.22
CA PHE A 7 11.19 8.30 15.95
C PHE A 7 10.22 7.76 17.01
N THR A 8 9.40 8.62 17.61
CA THR A 8 8.48 8.25 18.72
C THR A 8 7.00 8.35 18.34
N GLY A 9 6.68 8.87 17.15
CA GLY A 9 5.32 9.08 16.63
C GLY A 9 4.60 7.83 16.13
N HIS A 10 4.93 6.64 16.65
CA HIS A 10 4.41 5.35 16.15
C HIS A 10 2.87 5.28 16.14
N TRP A 11 2.23 5.88 17.15
CA TRP A 11 0.77 5.90 17.27
C TRP A 11 0.10 6.72 16.17
N TRP A 12 0.70 7.83 15.75
CA TRP A 12 0.19 8.65 14.64
C TRP A 12 0.27 7.93 13.31
N ILE A 13 1.34 7.16 13.08
CA ILE A 13 1.47 6.28 11.90
C ILE A 13 0.34 5.27 11.85
N VAL A 14 0.05 4.60 12.97
CA VAL A 14 -1.02 3.59 13.03
C VAL A 14 -2.38 4.23 12.77
N LEU A 15 -2.67 5.38 13.40
CA LEU A 15 -3.93 6.11 13.18
C LEU A 15 -4.09 6.56 11.72
N LEU A 16 -3.03 7.07 11.10
CA LEU A 16 -3.01 7.45 9.69
C LEU A 16 -3.30 6.25 8.78
N LEU A 17 -2.66 5.10 9.02
CA LEU A 17 -2.87 3.89 8.24
C LEU A 17 -4.29 3.34 8.39
N LEU A 18 -4.86 3.40 9.59
CA LEU A 18 -6.26 3.05 9.83
C LEU A 18 -7.21 3.98 9.07
N LEU A 19 -6.92 5.28 9.05
CA LEU A 19 -7.70 6.24 8.29
C LEU A 19 -7.60 5.98 6.79
N LEU A 20 -6.40 5.75 6.24
CA LEU A 20 -6.22 5.39 4.83
C LEU A 20 -6.93 4.09 4.46
N MET A 21 -6.92 3.11 5.37
CA MET A 21 -7.66 1.86 5.22
C MET A 21 -9.17 2.09 5.12
N LEU A 22 -9.74 2.90 6.01
CA LEU A 22 -11.17 3.27 5.95
C LEU A 22 -11.50 4.02 4.64
N ILE A 23 -10.59 4.88 4.17
CA ILE A 23 -10.75 5.57 2.88
C ILE A 23 -10.70 4.57 1.72
N ASP A 24 -9.80 3.58 1.73
CA ASP A 24 -9.79 2.52 0.71
C ASP A 24 -11.14 1.82 0.61
N GLY A 25 -11.74 1.46 1.74
CA GLY A 25 -13.07 0.87 1.80
C GLY A 25 -14.17 1.76 1.21
N SER A 26 -14.22 3.02 1.63
CA SER A 26 -15.22 3.97 1.16
C SER A 26 -15.05 4.26 -0.34
N LEU A 27 -13.84 4.51 -0.81
CA LEU A 27 -13.55 4.69 -2.23
C LEU A 27 -13.87 3.43 -3.03
N ALA A 28 -13.54 2.24 -2.55
CA ALA A 28 -13.88 1.00 -3.23
C ALA A 28 -15.39 0.86 -3.41
N SER A 29 -16.18 1.17 -2.36
CA SER A 29 -17.65 1.12 -2.44
C SER A 29 -18.23 2.11 -3.44
N VAL A 30 -17.68 3.33 -3.52
CA VAL A 30 -18.10 4.35 -4.48
C VAL A 30 -17.69 3.90 -5.88
N LEU A 31 -16.40 3.60 -6.10
CA LEU A 31 -15.91 3.19 -7.42
C LEU A 31 -16.60 1.92 -7.94
N ALA A 32 -17.02 1.02 -7.06
CA ALA A 32 -17.80 -0.17 -7.42
C ALA A 32 -19.12 0.16 -8.10
N GLN A 33 -19.76 1.27 -7.75
CA GLN A 33 -21.02 1.70 -8.36
C GLN A 33 -20.80 2.36 -9.72
N TRP A 34 -19.67 3.05 -9.89
CA TRP A 34 -19.43 3.92 -11.05
C TRP A 34 -18.62 3.25 -12.15
N ILE A 35 -17.47 2.68 -11.81
CA ILE A 35 -16.47 2.25 -12.80
C ILE A 35 -16.03 0.80 -12.66
N MET A 36 -16.14 0.17 -11.49
CA MET A 36 -15.68 -1.21 -11.36
C MET A 36 -16.69 -2.18 -11.95
N ARG A 37 -16.22 -2.99 -12.89
CA ARG A 37 -16.94 -4.06 -13.56
C ARG A 37 -16.05 -5.30 -13.56
N PRO A 38 -16.57 -6.51 -13.87
CA PRO A 38 -15.73 -7.72 -13.91
C PRO A 38 -14.47 -7.61 -14.79
N ASN A 39 -14.51 -6.73 -15.81
CA ASN A 39 -13.43 -6.52 -16.76
C ASN A 39 -12.57 -5.29 -16.42
N PHE A 40 -12.92 -4.55 -15.37
CA PHE A 40 -12.25 -3.34 -14.93
C PHE A 40 -12.33 -3.23 -13.40
N MET A 41 -11.37 -3.83 -12.70
CA MET A 41 -11.29 -3.87 -11.24
C MET A 41 -10.18 -2.94 -10.75
N GLY A 42 -10.46 -1.64 -10.75
CA GLY A 42 -9.53 -0.59 -10.31
C GLY A 42 -9.53 -0.35 -8.80
N THR A 43 -9.18 -1.36 -8.00
CA THR A 43 -9.28 -1.29 -6.52
C THR A 43 -8.32 -0.27 -5.92
N PRO A 44 -8.78 0.68 -5.09
CA PRO A 44 -7.92 1.59 -4.32
C PRO A 44 -6.94 0.85 -3.41
N GLN A 45 -5.73 1.38 -3.30
CA GLN A 45 -4.64 0.87 -2.45
C GLN A 45 -3.91 2.01 -1.74
N LEU A 46 -4.65 2.97 -1.19
CA LEU A 46 -4.12 4.09 -0.40
C LEU A 46 -3.39 3.62 0.87
N THR A 47 -3.81 2.50 1.46
CA THR A 47 -3.13 1.90 2.62
C THR A 47 -1.72 1.46 2.22
N LEU A 48 -1.57 0.84 1.06
CA LEU A 48 -0.26 0.46 0.53
C LEU A 48 0.57 1.70 0.19
N LEU A 49 -0.04 2.72 -0.43
CA LEU A 49 0.63 4.01 -0.66
C LEU A 49 1.15 4.62 0.66
N GLY A 50 0.31 4.64 1.69
CA GLY A 50 0.65 5.13 3.02
C GLY A 50 1.84 4.39 3.61
N LEU A 51 1.80 3.06 3.61
CA LEU A 51 2.90 2.23 4.09
C LEU A 51 4.21 2.51 3.33
N ILE A 52 4.15 2.67 2.01
CA ILE A 52 5.31 2.98 1.18
C ILE A 52 5.87 4.35 1.50
N MET A 53 5.03 5.38 1.55
CA MET A 53 5.46 6.75 1.85
C MET A 53 6.06 6.84 3.26
N ILE A 54 5.43 6.22 4.26
CA ILE A 54 5.98 6.15 5.62
C ILE A 54 7.36 5.50 5.61
N THR A 55 7.53 4.39 4.89
CA THR A 55 8.82 3.69 4.77
C THR A 55 9.90 4.56 4.13
N LEU A 56 9.56 5.41 3.17
CA LEU A 56 10.52 6.28 2.48
C LEU A 56 10.87 7.54 3.28
N PHE A 57 9.85 8.22 3.82
CA PHE A 57 9.98 9.54 4.42
C PHE A 57 10.31 9.51 5.92
N VAL A 58 9.71 8.61 6.70
CA VAL A 58 9.88 8.59 8.17
C VAL A 58 11.24 7.96 8.56
N PRO A 59 12.09 8.64 9.36
CA PRO A 59 13.36 8.09 9.83
C PRO A 59 13.19 6.78 10.61
N GLU A 60 14.02 5.77 10.31
CA GLU A 60 14.17 4.46 10.95
C GLU A 60 13.01 3.94 11.86
N GLU A 61 11.80 3.88 11.31
CA GLU A 61 10.68 3.19 11.96
C GLU A 61 10.97 1.68 12.02
N LYS A 62 11.62 1.22 13.10
CA LYS A 62 12.04 -0.18 13.27
C LYS A 62 10.86 -1.13 13.14
N TYR A 63 9.67 -0.71 13.57
CA TYR A 63 8.47 -1.54 13.61
C TYR A 63 7.64 -1.48 12.32
N ILE A 64 8.04 -0.75 11.27
CA ILE A 64 7.18 -0.53 10.10
C ILE A 64 6.74 -1.83 9.42
N THR A 65 7.60 -2.83 9.40
CA THR A 65 7.28 -4.17 8.87
C THR A 65 6.25 -4.88 9.75
N TRP A 66 6.37 -4.78 11.08
CA TRP A 66 5.38 -5.34 12.00
C TRP A 66 4.04 -4.58 11.95
N ILE A 67 4.10 -3.25 11.85
CA ILE A 67 2.91 -2.41 11.64
C ILE A 67 2.22 -2.81 10.33
N ALA A 68 2.96 -3.01 9.24
CA ALA A 68 2.41 -3.48 7.96
C ALA A 68 1.73 -4.84 8.09
N ALA A 69 2.27 -5.76 8.90
CA ALA A 69 1.65 -7.07 9.17
C ALA A 69 0.33 -6.92 9.95
N ILE A 70 0.30 -6.09 11.00
CA ILE A 70 -0.89 -5.84 11.81
C ILE A 70 -1.97 -5.14 10.97
N ILE A 71 -1.60 -4.10 10.24
CA ILE A 71 -2.52 -3.39 9.32
C ILE A 71 -3.02 -4.34 8.24
N GLY A 72 -2.15 -5.20 7.68
CA GLY A 72 -2.56 -6.22 6.72
C GLY A 72 -3.56 -7.22 7.32
N LEU A 73 -3.38 -7.63 8.58
CA LEU A 73 -4.32 -8.52 9.27
C LEU A 73 -5.68 -7.87 9.50
N LEU A 74 -5.69 -6.58 9.87
CA LEU A 74 -6.92 -5.81 9.96
C LEU A 74 -7.57 -5.70 8.57
N PHE A 75 -6.80 -5.39 7.54
CA PHE A 75 -7.29 -5.30 6.17
C PHE A 75 -7.96 -6.60 5.71
N ASP A 76 -7.34 -7.75 6.00
CA ASP A 76 -7.92 -9.05 5.71
C ASP A 76 -9.27 -9.26 6.40
N THR A 77 -9.36 -8.86 7.68
CA THR A 77 -10.58 -9.02 8.49
C THR A 77 -11.73 -8.15 7.95
N PHE A 78 -11.43 -6.91 7.52
CA PHE A 78 -12.46 -5.94 7.12
C PHE A 78 -12.84 -6.00 5.64
N TYR A 79 -11.93 -6.38 4.74
CA TYR A 79 -12.17 -6.27 3.29
C TYR A 79 -12.19 -7.58 2.53
N THR A 80 -11.31 -8.53 2.85
CA THR A 80 -11.17 -9.76 2.04
C THR A 80 -11.90 -10.95 2.65
N GLY A 81 -12.04 -10.98 3.97
CA GLY A 81 -12.56 -12.13 4.72
C GLY A 81 -11.61 -13.33 4.75
N ILE A 82 -10.44 -13.25 4.11
CA ILE A 82 -9.41 -14.29 4.10
C ILE A 82 -8.24 -13.81 4.95
N LEU A 83 -8.16 -14.29 6.18
CA LEU A 83 -7.10 -13.93 7.11
C LEU A 83 -5.74 -14.44 6.62
N GLY A 84 -4.75 -13.56 6.61
CA GLY A 84 -3.34 -13.90 6.41
C GLY A 84 -2.75 -13.50 5.06
N VAL A 85 -3.58 -13.15 4.07
CA VAL A 85 -3.09 -12.75 2.74
C VAL A 85 -2.42 -11.38 2.83
N ASN A 86 -3.15 -10.32 3.18
CA ASN A 86 -2.57 -8.99 3.30
C ASN A 86 -1.63 -8.89 4.51
N ALA A 87 -1.91 -9.65 5.58
CA ALA A 87 -1.01 -9.76 6.73
C ALA A 87 0.39 -10.25 6.36
N LEU A 88 0.53 -11.02 5.27
CA LEU A 88 1.83 -11.46 4.73
C LEU A 88 2.34 -10.55 3.62
N LEU A 89 1.47 -10.12 2.70
CA LEU A 89 1.89 -9.39 1.51
C LEU A 89 2.32 -7.95 1.79
N PHE A 90 1.62 -7.23 2.67
CA PHE A 90 2.02 -5.87 3.05
C PHE A 90 3.42 -5.84 3.67
N PRO A 91 3.76 -6.61 4.71
CA PRO A 91 5.11 -6.59 5.26
C PRO A 91 6.16 -7.07 4.25
N LEU A 92 5.83 -8.00 3.35
CA LEU A 92 6.76 -8.45 2.30
C LEU A 92 7.15 -7.30 1.35
N VAL A 93 6.15 -6.56 0.85
CA VAL A 93 6.39 -5.40 -0.04
C VAL A 93 7.16 -4.32 0.70
N ILE A 94 6.76 -4.01 1.93
CA ILE A 94 7.40 -2.97 2.75
C ILE A 94 8.82 -3.34 3.15
N TYR A 95 9.06 -4.60 3.49
CA TYR A 95 10.41 -5.09 3.76
C TYR A 95 11.30 -4.93 2.52
N THR A 96 10.80 -5.29 1.34
CA THR A 96 11.53 -5.13 0.07
C THR A 96 11.88 -3.67 -0.19
N ILE A 97 10.92 -2.76 -0.03
CA ILE A 97 11.12 -1.32 -0.24
C ILE A 97 12.10 -0.75 0.79
N ARG A 98 12.05 -1.21 2.04
CA ARG A 98 13.00 -0.81 3.08
C ARG A 98 14.44 -1.15 2.72
N GLN A 99 14.71 -2.29 2.06
CA GLN A 99 16.06 -2.66 1.62
C GLN A 99 16.62 -1.71 0.55
N ILE A 100 15.77 -1.24 -0.35
CA ILE A 100 16.18 -0.34 -1.44
C ILE A 100 16.08 1.15 -1.08
N ARG A 101 15.45 1.48 0.05
CA ARG A 101 15.26 2.85 0.57
C ARG A 101 16.51 3.74 0.47
N PRO A 102 17.73 3.30 0.87
CA PRO A 102 18.92 4.16 0.85
C PRO A 102 19.28 4.66 -0.57
N TYR A 103 18.83 3.95 -1.60
CA TYR A 103 19.11 4.25 -3.00
C TYR A 103 17.99 5.05 -3.68
N ILE A 104 16.88 5.34 -2.99
CA ILE A 104 15.72 6.00 -3.56
C ILE A 104 15.75 7.51 -3.27
N PRO A 105 15.82 8.37 -4.30
CA PRO A 105 15.61 9.80 -4.15
C PRO A 105 14.21 10.11 -3.62
N ARG A 106 14.11 11.02 -2.66
CA ARG A 106 12.83 11.45 -2.05
C ARG A 106 12.09 12.48 -2.92
N THR A 107 11.99 12.22 -4.21
CA THR A 107 11.24 13.08 -5.15
C THR A 107 9.90 12.42 -5.52
N PRO A 108 8.86 13.20 -5.87
CA PRO A 108 7.54 12.64 -6.18
C PRO A 108 7.56 11.60 -7.30
N VAL A 109 8.42 11.81 -8.31
CA VAL A 109 8.57 10.88 -9.45
C VAL A 109 9.11 9.52 -8.99
N PHE A 110 10.17 9.53 -8.18
CA PHE A 110 10.75 8.28 -7.67
C PHE A 110 9.83 7.57 -6.68
N VAL A 111 9.12 8.31 -5.83
CA VAL A 111 8.09 7.73 -4.95
C VAL A 111 6.97 7.08 -5.78
N GLY A 112 6.51 7.75 -6.84
CA GLY A 112 5.54 7.20 -7.79
C GLY A 112 6.02 5.91 -8.46
N MET A 113 7.29 5.85 -8.87
CA MET A 113 7.89 4.63 -9.44
C MET A 113 7.93 3.48 -8.42
N VAL A 114 8.35 3.76 -7.19
CA VAL A 114 8.35 2.76 -6.10
C VAL A 114 6.93 2.29 -5.82
N TYR A 115 5.96 3.20 -5.85
CA TYR A 115 4.54 2.86 -5.69
C TYR A 115 4.04 1.94 -6.81
N ILE A 116 4.34 2.24 -8.08
CA ILE A 116 4.00 1.36 -9.21
C ILE A 116 4.60 -0.04 -9.02
N ILE A 117 5.87 -0.12 -8.65
CA ILE A 117 6.55 -1.40 -8.39
C ILE A 117 5.88 -2.12 -7.22
N GLY A 118 5.55 -1.41 -6.14
CA GLY A 118 4.82 -1.95 -4.99
C GLY A 118 3.46 -2.53 -5.37
N LEU A 119 2.67 -1.80 -6.18
CA LEU A 119 1.37 -2.25 -6.71
C LEU A 119 1.51 -3.52 -7.56
N LEU A 120 2.53 -3.58 -8.42
CA LEU A 120 2.81 -4.75 -9.26
C LEU A 120 3.22 -5.97 -8.42
N LEU A 121 4.17 -5.79 -7.49
CA LEU A 121 4.61 -6.85 -6.60
C LEU A 121 3.46 -7.39 -5.75
N TYR A 122 2.68 -6.49 -5.15
CA TYR A 122 1.50 -6.84 -4.38
C TYR A 122 0.46 -7.58 -5.24
N GLY A 123 0.11 -7.06 -6.42
CA GLY A 123 -0.91 -7.65 -7.28
C GLY A 123 -0.53 -9.04 -7.80
N ILE A 124 0.73 -9.25 -8.18
CA ILE A 124 1.24 -10.57 -8.61
C ILE A 124 1.24 -11.54 -7.43
N ALA A 125 1.77 -11.13 -6.27
CA ALA A 125 1.82 -12.00 -5.10
C ALA A 125 0.41 -12.35 -4.58
N ASN A 126 -0.52 -11.39 -4.61
CA ASN A 126 -1.93 -11.62 -4.29
C ASN A 126 -2.58 -12.61 -5.26
N TYR A 127 -2.32 -12.51 -6.56
CA TYR A 127 -2.81 -13.49 -7.54
C TYR A 127 -2.29 -14.91 -7.26
N ILE A 128 -0.98 -15.04 -6.98
CA ILE A 128 -0.37 -16.34 -6.63
C ILE A 128 -1.01 -16.90 -5.36
N MET A 129 -1.18 -16.08 -4.33
CA MET A 129 -1.78 -16.50 -3.06
C MET A 129 -3.23 -16.95 -3.23
N ASN A 130 -4.05 -16.19 -3.97
CA ASN A 130 -5.44 -16.58 -4.23
C ASN A 130 -5.54 -17.90 -5.01
N ARG A 131 -4.61 -18.16 -5.92
CA ARG A 131 -4.54 -19.44 -6.63
C ARG A 131 -4.11 -20.59 -5.71
N PHE A 132 -3.16 -20.33 -4.81
CA PHE A 132 -2.69 -21.31 -3.83
C PHE A 132 -3.79 -21.72 -2.84
N ILE A 133 -4.62 -20.78 -2.38
CA ILE A 133 -5.74 -21.03 -1.45
C ILE A 133 -6.98 -21.60 -2.17
N GLY A 134 -6.99 -21.62 -3.51
CA GLY A 134 -8.07 -22.20 -4.32
C GLY A 134 -9.20 -21.24 -4.72
N PHE A 135 -9.03 -19.93 -4.48
CA PHE A 135 -10.00 -18.89 -4.89
C PHE A 135 -9.73 -18.31 -6.28
N GLY A 136 -8.52 -18.45 -6.83
CA GLY A 136 -8.13 -17.86 -8.11
C GLY A 136 -8.37 -18.78 -9.33
N THR A 137 -9.34 -18.42 -10.18
CA THR A 137 -9.67 -19.17 -11.42
C THR A 137 -9.24 -18.49 -12.71
N GLY A 138 -8.91 -17.19 -12.67
CA GLY A 138 -8.48 -16.42 -13.85
C GLY A 138 -7.06 -16.76 -14.32
N ASN A 139 -6.78 -16.59 -15.62
CA ASN A 139 -5.43 -16.69 -16.16
C ASN A 139 -4.63 -15.39 -15.97
N VAL A 140 -3.32 -15.42 -16.26
CA VAL A 140 -2.43 -14.25 -16.09
C VAL A 140 -2.83 -13.08 -16.99
N VAL A 141 -3.40 -13.34 -18.16
CA VAL A 141 -3.88 -12.27 -19.07
C VAL A 141 -5.02 -11.50 -18.42
N MET A 142 -5.97 -12.20 -17.78
CA MET A 142 -7.07 -11.59 -17.05
C MET A 142 -6.60 -10.82 -15.81
N LEU A 143 -5.55 -11.30 -15.12
CA LEU A 143 -4.91 -10.54 -14.05
C LEU A 143 -4.42 -9.17 -14.57
N ILE A 144 -3.70 -9.16 -15.69
CA ILE A 144 -3.13 -7.93 -16.24
C ILE A 144 -4.25 -7.00 -16.74
N ALA A 145 -5.13 -7.51 -17.58
CA ALA A 145 -6.16 -6.73 -18.26
C ALA A 145 -7.23 -6.20 -17.29
N ASN A 146 -7.69 -7.01 -16.35
CA ASN A 146 -8.85 -6.66 -15.54
C ASN A 146 -8.47 -6.13 -14.16
N HIS A 147 -7.30 -6.45 -13.62
CA HIS A 147 -6.89 -6.03 -12.27
C HIS A 147 -5.70 -5.09 -12.28
N LEU A 148 -4.54 -5.48 -12.83
CA LEU A 148 -3.33 -4.66 -12.74
C LEU A 148 -3.44 -3.37 -13.54
N GLY A 149 -3.90 -3.41 -14.81
CA GLY A 149 -4.04 -2.21 -15.64
C GLY A 149 -5.02 -1.18 -15.03
N PRO A 150 -6.27 -1.57 -14.75
CA PRO A 150 -7.25 -0.73 -14.07
C PRO A 150 -6.79 -0.26 -12.69
N GLY A 151 -6.19 -1.18 -11.91
CA GLY A 151 -5.66 -0.89 -10.57
C GLY A 151 -4.56 0.16 -10.59
N LEU A 152 -3.56 0.01 -11.47
CA LEU A 152 -2.51 1.01 -11.65
C LEU A 152 -3.10 2.36 -12.07
N THR A 153 -4.06 2.36 -13.00
CA THR A 153 -4.70 3.60 -13.48
C THR A 153 -5.38 4.37 -12.35
N VAL A 154 -6.23 3.69 -11.57
CA VAL A 154 -6.94 4.30 -10.44
C VAL A 154 -5.95 4.75 -9.36
N ASN A 155 -4.99 3.89 -9.00
CA ASN A 155 -4.06 4.19 -7.92
C ASN A 155 -3.08 5.31 -8.27
N LEU A 156 -2.69 5.47 -9.53
CA LEU A 156 -1.87 6.59 -9.98
C LEU A 156 -2.65 7.91 -9.95
N ALA A 157 -3.93 7.90 -10.34
CA ALA A 157 -4.79 9.07 -10.18
C ALA A 157 -4.93 9.46 -8.71
N LEU A 158 -5.18 8.48 -7.83
CA LEU A 158 -5.25 8.70 -6.38
C LEU A 158 -3.91 9.18 -5.80
N PHE A 159 -2.78 8.65 -6.29
CA PHE A 159 -1.44 9.09 -5.89
C PHE A 159 -1.26 10.58 -6.12
N VAL A 160 -1.60 11.08 -7.32
CA VAL A 160 -1.46 12.52 -7.64
C VAL A 160 -2.27 13.40 -6.68
N ILE A 161 -3.46 12.95 -6.28
CA ILE A 161 -4.34 13.68 -5.36
C ILE A 161 -3.83 13.62 -3.92
N VAL A 162 -3.42 12.44 -3.45
CA VAL A 162 -3.12 12.16 -2.04
C VAL A 162 -1.66 12.43 -1.67
N TYR A 163 -0.73 12.41 -2.63
CA TYR A 163 0.70 12.59 -2.37
C TYR A 163 1.00 13.89 -1.62
N GLY A 164 0.46 15.01 -2.10
CA GLY A 164 0.69 16.33 -1.49
C GLY A 164 0.31 16.41 -0.02
N PRO A 165 -0.95 16.13 0.38
CA PRO A 165 -1.34 16.18 1.78
C PRO A 165 -0.61 15.14 2.63
N LEU A 166 -0.40 13.92 2.10
CA LEU A 166 0.26 12.86 2.84
C LEU A 166 1.74 13.18 3.09
N HIS A 167 2.45 13.70 2.10
CA HIS A 167 3.85 14.11 2.24
C HIS A 167 4.04 15.17 3.32
N ARG A 168 3.20 16.21 3.32
CA ARG A 168 3.24 17.27 4.35
C ARG A 168 3.01 16.72 5.76
N LEU A 169 2.05 15.81 5.90
CA LEU A 169 1.75 15.19 7.19
C LEU A 169 2.92 14.33 7.69
N LEU A 170 3.56 13.58 6.79
CA LEU A 170 4.71 12.74 7.15
C LEU A 170 5.97 13.56 7.46
N ASP A 171 6.20 14.67 6.77
CA ASP A 171 7.33 15.57 7.06
C ASP A 171 7.17 16.19 8.45
N ASN A 172 5.97 16.69 8.79
CA ASN A 172 5.69 17.22 10.12
C ASN A 172 5.93 16.15 11.22
N LEU A 173 5.46 14.92 11.00
CA LEU A 173 5.70 13.83 11.93
C LEU A 173 7.19 13.48 12.07
N ALA A 174 7.97 13.60 10.99
CA ALA A 174 9.40 13.29 11.00
C ALA A 174 10.25 14.38 11.70
N GLU A 175 9.73 15.60 11.82
CA GLU A 175 10.41 16.72 12.51
C GLU A 175 10.25 16.67 14.03
N GLU A 176 9.13 16.12 14.53
CA GLU A 176 8.86 15.82 15.95
C GLU A 176 9.86 14.81 16.53
#